data_AF-A0A1H6F8J1-F1
#
_entry.id   AF-A0A1H6F8J1-F1
#
_cell.length_a   1.000
_cell.length_b   1.000
_cell.length_c   1.000
_cell.angle_alpha   90.00
_cell.angle_beta   90.00
_cell.angle_gamma   90.00
#
_symmetry.space_group_name_H-M   'P 1'
#
loop_
_entity.id
_entity.type
_entity.pdbx_description
1 polymer ?
#
loop_
_entity_poly.entity_id
_entity_poly.type
_entity_poly.pdbx_seq_one_letter_code
_entity_poly.pdbx_strand_id
1 'polypeptide(L)'
;MIEQLQQMGVETHVIYTEKPFDIRKWNAVKKLLLSKQIDLVHAHGTRANSNILWASKKLKIPVIYTIHGWSFHPDQKPLVKTLRLMGEKYLTSRSTLNISVSQSNKESGKELIPSFESVVVNNGINSSKV
;
A
#
# COMPACT_ATOMS: atom_id res chain seq x y z
N MET A 1 9.88 -4.41 14.19
CA MET A 1 9.96 -3.87 12.81
C MET A 1 10.71 -2.54 12.75
N ILE A 2 10.20 -1.42 13.28
CA ILE A 2 10.91 -0.12 13.18
C ILE A 2 12.28 -0.16 13.85
N GLU A 3 12.37 -0.72 15.06
CA GLU A 3 13.66 -0.90 15.76
C GLU A 3 14.65 -1.76 14.96
N GLN A 4 14.17 -2.82 14.31
CA GLN A 4 15.00 -3.67 13.46
C GLN A 4 15.51 -2.90 12.22
N LEU A 5 14.65 -2.09 11.60
CA LEU A 5 15.06 -1.24 10.48
C LEU A 5 16.12 -0.21 10.91
N GLN A 6 15.94 0.41 12.08
CA GLN A 6 16.92 1.33 12.66
C GLN A 6 18.25 0.63 12.97
N GLN A 7 18.21 -0.58 13.54
CA GLN A 7 19.40 -1.41 13.76
C GLN A 7 20.12 -1.78 12.45
N MET A 8 19.38 -1.90 11.35
CA MET A 8 19.92 -2.12 10.00
C MET A 8 20.43 -0.83 9.33
N GLY A 9 20.39 0.32 10.02
CA GLY A 9 20.79 1.62 9.45
C GLY A 9 19.79 2.19 8.44
N VAL A 10 18.57 1.65 8.37
CA VAL A 10 17.51 2.17 7.51
C VAL A 10 16.86 3.37 8.20
N GLU A 11 16.83 4.51 7.52
CA GLU A 11 16.20 5.72 8.05
C GLU A 11 14.67 5.53 8.20
N THR A 12 14.14 5.84 9.38
CA THR A 12 12.71 5.67 9.69
C THR A 12 12.07 6.96 10.16
N HIS A 13 10.85 7.24 9.69
CA HIS A 13 10.02 8.37 10.14
C HIS A 13 8.64 7.86 10.54
N VAL A 14 8.11 8.35 11.66
CA VAL A 14 6.79 7.93 12.17
C VAL A 14 5.76 9.03 11.97
N ILE A 15 4.80 8.80 11.07
CA ILE A 15 3.58 9.61 10.93
C ILE A 15 2.41 8.76 11.43
N TYR A 16 2.03 8.95 12.69
CA TYR A 16 1.02 8.13 13.34
C TYR A 16 -0.38 8.33 12.73
N THR A 17 -1.03 7.22 12.36
CA THR A 17 -2.47 7.16 12.08
C THR A 17 -3.00 5.73 12.22
N GLU A 18 -4.22 5.61 12.72
CA GLU A 18 -4.96 4.36 12.76
C GLU A 18 -5.93 4.23 11.59
N LYS A 19 -6.20 5.32 10.87
CA LYS A 19 -7.28 5.40 9.87
C LYS A 19 -6.74 5.36 8.44
N PRO A 20 -7.36 4.59 7.53
CA PRO A 20 -7.14 4.78 6.10
C PRO A 20 -7.72 6.15 5.70
N PHE A 21 -7.16 6.77 4.66
CA PHE A 21 -7.61 8.09 4.13
C PHE A 21 -7.69 9.20 5.20
N ASP A 22 -6.74 9.25 6.13
CA ASP A 22 -6.64 10.29 7.15
C ASP A 22 -6.05 11.60 6.58
N ILE A 23 -6.94 12.46 6.07
CA ILE A 23 -6.61 13.75 5.44
C ILE A 23 -5.73 14.63 6.35
N ARG A 24 -5.87 14.50 7.68
CA ARG A 24 -5.08 15.26 8.67
C ARG A 24 -3.59 14.97 8.57
N LYS A 25 -3.20 13.83 7.99
CA LYS A 25 -1.80 13.39 7.85
C LYS A 25 -1.20 13.73 6.50
N TRP A 26 -2.00 14.01 5.48
CA TRP A 26 -1.52 14.20 4.11
C TRP A 26 -0.51 15.34 3.96
N ASN A 27 -0.69 16.44 4.69
CA ASN A 27 0.28 17.53 4.69
C ASN A 27 1.61 17.12 5.35
N ALA A 28 1.57 16.33 6.43
CA ALA A 28 2.78 15.82 7.08
C ALA A 28 3.53 14.87 6.14
N VAL A 29 2.80 13.96 5.48
CA VAL A 29 3.36 13.05 4.48
C VAL A 29 3.98 13.82 3.31
N LYS A 30 3.27 14.81 2.76
CA LYS A 30 3.79 15.66 1.67
C LYS A 30 5.09 16.37 2.08
N LYS A 31 5.14 16.95 3.29
CA LYS A 31 6.34 17.60 3.81
C LYS A 31 7.52 16.62 3.91
N LEU A 32 7.27 15.40 4.38
CA LEU A 32 8.29 14.37 4.46
C LEU A 32 8.82 13.96 3.07
N LEU A 33 7.93 13.75 2.10
CA LEU A 33 8.33 13.40 0.73
C LEU A 33 9.21 14.48 0.10
N LEU A 34 8.88 15.76 0.32
CA LEU A 34 9.67 16.90 -0.16
C LEU A 34 11.02 17.03 0.56
N SER A 35 11.03 16.96 1.90
CA SER A 35 12.26 17.16 2.67
C SER A 35 13.27 16.04 2.46
N LYS A 36 12.80 14.83 2.17
CA LYS A 36 13.63 13.66 1.87
C LYS A 36 13.91 13.47 0.39
N GLN A 37 13.44 14.37 -0.47
CA GLN A 37 13.65 14.31 -1.92
C GLN A 37 13.27 12.94 -2.49
N ILE A 38 12.10 12.42 -2.10
CA ILE A 38 11.68 11.08 -2.49
C ILE A 38 11.27 11.05 -3.97
N ASP A 39 11.91 10.17 -4.74
CA ASP A 39 11.61 9.98 -6.17
C ASP A 39 10.63 8.83 -6.46
N LEU A 40 10.45 7.92 -5.50
CA LEU A 40 9.59 6.74 -5.63
C LEU A 40 8.99 6.38 -4.27
N VAL A 41 7.68 6.10 -4.27
CA VAL A 41 7.00 5.58 -3.07
C VAL A 41 6.65 4.12 -3.28
N HIS A 42 7.00 3.29 -2.30
CA HIS A 42 6.56 1.91 -2.21
C HIS A 42 5.66 1.74 -0.99
N ALA A 43 4.36 1.54 -1.22
CA ALA A 43 3.38 1.37 -0.16
C ALA A 43 3.09 -0.12 0.09
N HIS A 44 3.07 -0.49 1.37
CA HIS A 44 2.66 -1.82 1.84
C HIS A 44 1.37 -1.71 2.64
N GLY A 45 0.29 -2.26 2.09
CA GLY A 45 -1.04 -2.27 2.71
C GLY A 45 -1.89 -1.02 2.50
N THR A 46 -3.21 -1.19 2.63
CA THR A 46 -4.26 -0.22 2.29
C THR A 46 -4.14 1.08 3.07
N ARG A 47 -3.87 1.01 4.37
CA ARG A 47 -3.76 2.19 5.24
C ARG A 47 -2.55 3.05 4.89
N ALA A 48 -1.41 2.43 4.57
CA ALA A 48 -0.23 3.16 4.13
C ALA A 48 -0.49 3.79 2.75
N ASN A 49 -0.99 3.01 1.79
CA ASN A 49 -1.21 3.51 0.43
C ASN A 49 -2.22 4.67 0.40
N SER A 50 -3.37 4.52 1.07
CA SER A 50 -4.40 5.58 1.12
C SER A 50 -3.93 6.90 1.71
N ASN A 51 -2.96 6.88 2.63
CA ASN A 51 -2.44 8.09 3.26
C ASN A 51 -1.25 8.71 2.52
N ILE A 52 -0.56 7.97 1.65
CA ILE A 52 0.59 8.47 0.87
C ILE A 52 0.23 8.84 -0.57
N LEU A 53 -0.79 8.20 -1.13
CA LEU A 53 -1.14 8.30 -2.55
C LEU A 53 -1.46 9.74 -2.96
N TRP A 54 -2.23 10.47 -2.16
CA TRP A 54 -2.58 11.86 -2.47
C TRP A 54 -1.33 12.74 -2.56
N ALA A 55 -0.45 12.65 -1.56
CA ALA A 55 0.77 13.45 -1.51
C ALA A 55 1.70 13.12 -2.70
N SER A 56 1.86 11.82 -2.97
CA SER A 56 2.67 11.33 -4.10
C SER A 56 2.13 11.84 -5.43
N LYS A 57 0.80 11.74 -5.66
CA LYS A 57 0.16 12.27 -6.88
C LYS A 57 0.33 13.78 -7.03
N LYS A 58 0.19 14.54 -5.94
CA LYS A 58 0.36 16.00 -5.97
C LYS A 58 1.80 16.40 -6.33
N LEU A 59 2.77 15.58 -5.92
CA LEU A 59 4.20 15.77 -6.20
C LEU A 59 4.68 15.10 -7.49
N LYS A 60 3.79 14.42 -8.23
CA LYS A 60 4.11 13.61 -9.42
C LYS A 60 5.12 12.48 -9.13
N ILE A 61 5.16 11.98 -7.90
CA ILE A 61 6.00 10.85 -7.49
C ILE A 61 5.27 9.54 -7.84
N PRO A 62 5.90 8.60 -8.59
CA PRO A 62 5.33 7.29 -8.87
C PRO A 62 5.11 6.47 -7.58
N VAL A 63 4.05 5.68 -7.56
CA VAL A 63 3.68 4.83 -6.41
C VAL A 63 3.62 3.37 -6.84
N ILE A 64 4.40 2.53 -6.17
CA ILE A 64 4.28 1.07 -6.23
C ILE A 64 3.45 0.62 -5.03
N TYR A 65 2.42 -0.18 -5.27
CA TYR A 65 1.60 -0.75 -4.21
C TYR A 65 1.75 -2.27 -4.17
N THR A 66 2.26 -2.80 -3.05
CA THR A 66 2.30 -4.24 -2.82
C THR A 66 1.09 -4.70 -2.03
N ILE A 67 0.33 -5.61 -2.64
CA ILE A 67 -0.82 -6.29 -2.05
C ILE A 67 -0.32 -7.58 -1.39
N HIS A 68 -0.23 -7.53 -0.06
CA HIS A 68 0.03 -8.70 0.80
C HIS A 68 -1.26 -9.49 1.09
N GLY A 69 -2.39 -8.82 0.95
CA GLY A 69 -3.73 -9.34 1.20
C GLY A 69 -4.73 -8.22 0.94
N TRP A 70 -5.97 -8.60 0.64
CA TRP A 70 -7.03 -7.65 0.37
C TRP A 70 -7.66 -7.16 1.67
N SER A 71 -8.04 -5.88 1.73
CA SER A 71 -8.72 -5.35 2.92
C SER A 71 -10.16 -5.86 3.08
N PHE A 72 -10.72 -6.49 2.04
CA PHE A 72 -12.05 -7.10 2.04
C PHE A 72 -11.96 -8.61 2.35
N HIS A 73 -12.93 -9.12 3.11
CA HIS A 73 -13.07 -10.56 3.41
C HIS A 73 -14.53 -10.99 3.32
N PRO A 74 -14.82 -12.29 3.06
CA PRO A 74 -16.18 -12.81 2.95
C PRO A 74 -17.03 -12.56 4.21
N ASP A 75 -16.41 -12.62 5.39
CA ASP A 75 -17.08 -12.50 6.69
C ASP A 75 -17.47 -11.06 7.07
N GLN A 76 -17.20 -10.09 6.19
CA GLN A 76 -17.56 -8.69 6.42
C GLN A 76 -19.02 -8.42 6.04
N LYS A 77 -19.67 -7.54 6.81
CA LYS A 77 -20.98 -7.00 6.45
C LYS A 77 -20.94 -6.45 5.00
N PRO A 78 -21.98 -6.67 4.17
CA PRO A 78 -21.94 -6.32 2.75
C PRO A 78 -21.51 -4.88 2.45
N LEU A 79 -22.00 -3.91 3.23
CA LEU A 79 -21.63 -2.50 3.08
C LEU A 79 -20.12 -2.26 3.34
N VAL A 80 -19.57 -2.89 4.37
CA VAL A 80 -18.15 -2.76 4.72
C VAL A 80 -17.28 -3.38 3.63
N LYS A 81 -17.70 -4.54 3.10
CA LYS A 81 -17.04 -5.20 1.97
C LYS A 81 -17.03 -4.30 0.73
N THR A 82 -18.17 -3.70 0.36
CA THR A 82 -18.28 -2.79 -0.78
C THR A 82 -17.39 -1.56 -0.63
N LEU A 83 -17.39 -0.92 0.55
CA LEU A 83 -16.54 0.26 0.80
C LEU A 83 -15.05 -0.08 0.69
N ARG A 84 -14.64 -1.23 1.23
CA ARG A 84 -13.25 -1.70 1.15
C ARG A 84 -12.86 -2.04 -0.28
N LEU A 85 -13.73 -2.70 -1.03
CA LEU A 85 -13.52 -2.99 -2.45
C LEU A 85 -13.36 -1.70 -3.27
N MET A 86 -14.23 -0.71 -3.06
CA MET A 86 -14.13 0.59 -3.71
C MET A 86 -12.81 1.30 -3.36
N GLY A 87 -12.40 1.22 -2.09
CA GLY A 87 -11.12 1.74 -1.63
C GLY A 87 -9.95 1.08 -2.35
N GLU A 88 -9.89 -0.26 -2.38
CA GLU A 88 -8.82 -0.98 -3.08
C GLU A 88 -8.81 -0.71 -4.59
N LYS A 89 -9.99 -0.67 -5.23
CA LYS A 89 -10.11 -0.31 -6.65
C LYS A 89 -9.56 1.09 -6.92
N TYR A 90 -9.87 2.06 -6.06
CA TYR A 90 -9.29 3.40 -6.17
C TYR A 90 -7.77 3.39 -5.99
N LEU A 91 -7.25 2.69 -4.97
CA LEU A 91 -5.81 2.67 -4.70
C LEU A 91 -5.02 1.99 -5.81
N THR A 92 -5.49 0.83 -6.28
CA THR A 92 -4.82 0.05 -7.33
C THR A 92 -4.85 0.75 -8.69
N SER A 93 -5.96 1.41 -9.05
CA SER A 93 -6.06 2.18 -10.29
C SER A 93 -5.24 3.48 -10.29
N ARG A 94 -4.87 3.97 -9.11
CA ARG A 94 -4.06 5.18 -8.96
C ARG A 94 -2.60 4.89 -8.69
N SER A 95 -2.23 3.66 -8.35
CA SER A 95 -0.83 3.26 -8.22
C SER A 95 -0.20 3.15 -9.62
N THR A 96 1.07 3.51 -9.75
CA THR A 96 1.82 3.39 -11.02
C THR A 96 2.07 1.93 -11.37
N LEU A 97 2.33 1.10 -10.36
CA LEU A 97 2.50 -0.34 -10.49
C LEU A 97 1.89 -1.03 -9.26
N ASN A 98 1.20 -2.13 -9.48
CA ASN A 98 0.75 -3.01 -8.40
C ASN A 98 1.60 -4.29 -8.41
N ILE A 99 1.96 -4.76 -7.22
CA ILE A 99 2.66 -6.04 -7.00
C ILE A 99 1.76 -6.94 -6.17
N SER A 100 1.50 -8.15 -6.64
CA SER A 100 0.84 -9.21 -5.86
C SER A 100 1.89 -10.17 -5.33
N VAL A 101 1.84 -10.49 -4.03
CA VAL A 101 2.84 -11.39 -3.41
C VAL A 101 2.60 -12.87 -3.68
N SER A 102 1.51 -13.20 -4.37
CA SER A 102 1.18 -14.54 -4.83
C SER A 102 0.25 -14.47 -6.05
N GLN A 103 0.23 -15.54 -6.83
CA GLN A 103 -0.72 -15.71 -7.93
C GLN A 103 -2.18 -15.68 -7.43
N SER A 104 -2.45 -16.32 -6.29
CA SER A 104 -3.76 -16.31 -5.65
C SER A 104 -4.23 -14.88 -5.30
N ASN A 105 -3.35 -14.02 -4.77
CA ASN A 105 -3.73 -12.62 -4.51
C ASN A 105 -4.08 -11.86 -5.79
N LYS A 106 -3.37 -12.15 -6.89
CA LYS A 106 -3.68 -11.55 -8.20
C LYS A 106 -5.06 -11.98 -8.69
N GLU A 107 -5.35 -13.27 -8.64
CA GLU A 107 -6.62 -13.84 -9.10
C GLU A 107 -7.82 -13.33 -8.31
N SER A 108 -7.78 -13.37 -6.97
CA SER A 108 -8.86 -12.82 -6.14
C SER A 108 -9.08 -11.31 -6.36
N GLY A 109 -8.01 -10.59 -6.69
CA GLY A 109 -8.09 -9.19 -7.08
C GLY A 109 -8.84 -8.98 -8.39
N LYS A 110 -8.51 -9.78 -9.41
CA LYS A 110 -9.15 -9.71 -10.74
C LYS A 110 -10.62 -10.11 -10.71
N GLU A 111 -10.98 -11.10 -9.89
CA GLU A 111 -12.37 -11.54 -9.72
C GLU A 111 -13.28 -10.40 -9.25
N LEU A 112 -12.80 -9.58 -8.31
CA LEU A 112 -13.60 -8.52 -7.69
C LEU A 112 -13.36 -7.14 -8.29
N ILE A 113 -12.21 -6.94 -8.95
CA ILE A 113 -11.80 -5.71 -9.61
C ILE A 113 -11.31 -6.08 -11.02
N PRO A 114 -12.20 -6.17 -12.02
CA PRO A 114 -11.83 -6.64 -13.37
C PRO A 114 -10.73 -5.81 -14.06
N SER A 115 -10.60 -4.53 -13.68
CA SER A 115 -9.54 -3.63 -14.20
C SER A 115 -8.20 -3.75 -13.45
N PHE A 116 -8.09 -4.66 -12.48
CA PHE A 116 -6.89 -4.80 -11.66
C PHE A 116 -5.81 -5.57 -12.42
N GLU A 117 -4.65 -4.95 -12.52
CA GLU A 117 -3.45 -5.59 -13.05
C GLU A 117 -2.30 -5.43 -12.06
N SER A 118 -1.49 -6.47 -11.96
CA SER A 118 -0.31 -6.53 -11.10
C SER A 118 0.76 -7.46 -11.66
N VAL A 119 2.00 -7.20 -11.27
CA VAL A 119 3.12 -8.14 -11.43
C VAL A 119 3.16 -9.03 -10.20
N VAL A 120 3.35 -10.34 -10.41
CA VAL A 120 3.49 -11.29 -9.30
C VAL A 120 4.95 -11.37 -8.91
N VAL A 121 5.24 -11.08 -7.64
CA VAL A 121 6.57 -11.26 -7.04
C VAL A 121 6.35 -12.08 -5.78
N ASN A 122 6.62 -13.38 -5.85
CA ASN A 122 6.43 -14.26 -4.70
C ASN A 122 7.37 -13.86 -3.56
N ASN A 123 6.87 -13.89 -2.32
CA ASN A 123 7.69 -13.61 -1.15
C ASN A 123 8.86 -14.61 -1.10
N GLY A 124 10.10 -14.10 -1.21
CA GLY A 124 11.29 -14.88 -0.94
C GLY A 124 11.47 -15.04 0.57
N ILE A 125 10.97 -16.15 1.14
CA ILE A 125 11.36 -16.54 2.49
C ILE A 125 12.77 -17.14 2.45
N ASN A 126 13.64 -16.68 3.34
CA ASN A 126 14.93 -17.33 3.52
C ASN A 126 14.71 -18.63 4.30
N SER A 127 14.68 -19.76 3.60
CA SER A 127 14.47 -21.09 4.18
C SER A 127 15.54 -21.54 5.18
N SER A 128 16.67 -20.82 5.26
CA SER A 128 17.76 -21.13 6.20
C SER A 128 17.55 -20.61 7.64
N LYS A 129 16.45 -19.90 7.92
CA LYS A 129 16.14 -19.33 9.25
C LYS A 129 14.74 -19.70 9.78
N VAL A 130 14.22 -20.88 9.45
CA VAL A 130 12.96 -21.41 10.02
C VAL A 130 13.26 -22.22 11.28
#